data_AF-A0A6P7FXX0-F1
#
_entry.id   AF-A0A6P7FXX0-F1
#
_cell.length_a   1.000
_cell.length_b   1.000
_cell.length_c   1.000
_cell.angle_alpha   90.00
_cell.angle_beta   90.00
_cell.angle_gamma   90.00
#
_symmetry.space_group_name_H-M   'P 1'
#
loop_
_entity.id
_entity.type
_entity.pdbx_description
1 polymer ?
#
loop_
_entity_poly.entity_id
_entity_poly.type
_entity_poly.pdbx_seq_one_letter_code
_entity_poly.pdbx_strand_id
1 'polypeptide(L)' 'MSIDIQSNVREVLANTQFALQLDESTDISGKAQLISFVRFVYGPKIIEQFLFCRELETTTTGADIFSTVDTFFQDHGLT' A
#
# COMPACT_ATOMS: atom_id res chain seq x y z
N MET A 1 7.80 14.91 -13.61
CA MET A 1 8.26 13.51 -13.77
C MET A 1 7.81 12.63 -12.59
N SER A 2 6.51 12.62 -12.23
CA SER A 2 5.99 11.81 -11.10
C SER A 2 4.70 11.03 -11.46
N ILE A 3 4.16 11.24 -12.67
CA ILE A 3 2.97 10.55 -13.16
C ILE A 3 3.29 9.10 -13.56
N ASP A 4 4.52 8.84 -14.00
CA ASP A 4 4.91 7.56 -14.57
C ASP A 4 5.03 6.45 -13.51
N ILE A 5 5.40 6.79 -12.27
CA ILE A 5 5.59 5.80 -11.20
C ILE A 5 4.23 5.27 -10.70
N GLN A 6 3.26 6.16 -10.46
CA GLN A 6 1.93 5.74 -9.98
C GLN A 6 1.14 5.01 -11.05
N SER A 7 1.22 5.45 -12.31
CA SER A 7 0.56 4.78 -13.44
C SER A 7 1.11 3.36 -13.61
N ASN A 8 2.43 3.19 -13.47
CA ASN A 8 3.09 1.89 -13.56
C ASN A 8 2.70 0.95 -12.41
N VAL A 9 2.61 1.46 -11.16
CA VAL A 9 2.19 0.64 -10.00
C VAL A 9 0.76 0.14 -10.19
N ARG A 10 -0.16 1.00 -10.66
CA ARG A 10 -1.55 0.61 -10.90
C ARG A 10 -1.66 -0.48 -11.98
N GLU A 11 -0.98 -0.29 -13.10
CA GLU A 11 -0.99 -1.24 -14.22
C GLU A 11 -0.43 -2.60 -13.80
N VAL A 12 0.66 -2.60 -13.02
CA VAL A 12 1.24 -3.82 -12.47
C VAL A 12 0.31 -4.50 -11.47
N LEU A 13 -0.26 -3.75 -10.52
CA LEU A 13 -1.18 -4.31 -9.52
C LEU A 13 -2.42 -4.94 -10.16
N ALA A 14 -2.92 -4.36 -11.25
CA ALA A 14 -4.09 -4.87 -11.97
C ALA A 14 -3.80 -6.14 -12.79
N ASN A 15 -2.58 -6.31 -13.30
CA ASN A 15 -2.24 -7.37 -14.26
C ASN A 15 -1.31 -8.47 -13.72
N THR A 16 -0.83 -8.34 -12.49
CA THR A 16 0.15 -9.28 -11.92
C THR A 16 -0.24 -9.72 -10.52
N GLN A 17 0.12 -10.95 -10.17
CA GLN A 17 0.02 -11.37 -8.77
C GLN A 17 1.06 -10.62 -7.94
N PHE A 18 0.61 -10.06 -6.82
CA PHE A 18 1.45 -9.32 -5.90
C PHE A 18 1.20 -9.78 -4.46
N ALA A 19 2.20 -9.55 -3.61
CA ALA A 19 2.07 -9.64 -2.17
C ALA A 19 2.03 -8.22 -1.59
N LEU A 20 1.09 -7.98 -0.67
CA LEU A 20 1.01 -6.74 0.09
C LEU A 20 1.65 -6.96 1.45
N GLN A 21 2.65 -6.15 1.78
CA GLN A 21 3.22 -6.10 3.12
C GLN A 21 2.70 -4.87 3.82
N LEU A 22 2.08 -5.08 4.98
CA LEU A 22 1.59 -4.04 5.86
C LEU A 22 2.46 -4.02 7.12
N ASP A 23 2.90 -2.83 7.51
CA ASP A 23 3.68 -2.60 8.72
C ASP A 23 3.03 -1.48 9.53
N GLU A 24 2.83 -1.73 10.82
CA GLU A 24 2.29 -0.74 11.75
C GLU A 24 3.46 -0.12 12.52
N SER A 25 3.70 1.16 12.26
CA SER A 25 4.75 1.93 12.94
C SER A 25 4.13 2.98 13.85
N THR A 26 4.79 3.31 14.95
CA THR A 26 4.39 4.44 15.81
C THR A 26 5.30 5.62 15.52
N ASP A 27 4.73 6.75 15.10
CA ASP A 27 5.49 7.99 14.91
C ASP A 27 5.96 8.55 16.27
N ILE A 28 6.94 9.48 16.24
CA ILE A 28 7.45 10.19 17.42
C ILE A 28 6.35 10.89 18.24
N SER A 29 5.20 11.17 17.61
CA SER A 29 4.02 11.77 18.24
C SER A 29 3.11 10.76 18.95
N GLY A 30 3.46 9.47 18.95
CA GLY A 30 2.66 8.38 19.51
C GLY A 30 1.47 7.94 18.65
N LYS A 31 1.43 8.38 17.38
CA LYS A 31 0.36 8.06 16.42
C LYS A 31 0.72 6.81 15.62
N ALA A 32 -0.25 5.91 15.46
CA ALA A 32 -0.07 4.72 14.62
C ALA A 32 -0.13 5.10 13.14
N GLN A 33 0.86 4.65 12.38
CA GLN A 33 0.99 4.83 10.94
C GLN A 33 0.98 3.44 10.29
N LEU A 34 0.10 3.25 9.32
CA LEU A 34 0.07 2.07 8.50
C LEU A 34 0.90 2.32 7.24
N ILE A 35 2.01 1.60 7.13
CA ILE A 35 2.92 1.63 5.99
C ILE A 35 2.66 0.39 5.14
N SER A 36 2.54 0.59 3.83
CA SER A 36 2.28 -0.49 2.88
C SER A 36 3.34 -0.55 1.78
N PHE A 37 3.78 -1.76 1.49
CA PHE A 37 4.66 -2.08 0.36
C PHE A 37 4.01 -3.15 -0.52
N VAL A 38 4.18 -3.02 -1.83
CA VAL A 38 3.82 -4.06 -2.80
C VAL A 38 5.08 -4.80 -3.23
N ARG A 39 5.00 -6.13 -3.28
CA ARG A 39 6.01 -6.98 -3.92
C ARG A 39 5.40 -7.73 -5.09
N PHE A 40 6.01 -7.65 -6.25
CA PHE A 40 5.57 -8.38 -7.44
C PHE A 40 6.76 -8.89 -8.24
N VAL A 41 6.53 -9.92 -9.06
CA VAL A 41 7.53 -10.46 -9.97
C VAL A 41 7.43 -9.73 -11.31
N TYR A 42 8.54 -9.13 -11.75
CA TYR A 42 8.65 -8.48 -13.05
C TYR A 42 9.80 -9.11 -13.83
N GLY A 43 9.47 -10.02 -14.75
CA GLY A 43 10.44 -10.86 -15.45
C GLY A 43 11.23 -11.72 -14.45
N PRO A 44 12.58 -11.69 -14.45
CA PRO A 44 13.40 -12.47 -13.52
C PRO A 44 13.63 -11.78 -12.17
N LYS A 45 13.03 -10.61 -11.92
CA LYS A 45 13.26 -9.80 -10.72
C LYS A 45 12.04 -9.79 -9.81
N ILE A 46 12.27 -9.78 -8.50
CA ILE A 46 11.28 -9.42 -7.50
C ILE A 46 11.45 -7.92 -7.24
N ILE A 47 10.40 -7.15 -7.48
CA ILE A 47 10.37 -5.71 -7.22
C ILE A 47 9.57 -5.49 -5.95
N GLU A 48 10.14 -4.73 -5.03
CA GLU A 48 9.46 -4.18 -3.86
C GLU A 48 9.31 -2.67 -4.06
N GLN A 49 8.10 -2.16 -3.84
CA GLN A 49 7.82 -0.74 -4.00
C GLN A 49 6.92 -0.23 -2.88
N PHE A 50 7.25 0.96 -2.37
CA PHE A 50 6.39 1.68 -1.43
C PHE A 50 5.06 2.03 -2.10
N LEU A 51 3.95 1.74 -1.41
CA LEU A 51 2.60 1.97 -1.91
C LEU A 51 1.97 3.19 -1.22
N PHE A 52 1.86 3.17 0.11
CA PHE A 52 1.36 4.30 0.88
C PHE A 52 1.83 4.27 2.34
N CYS A 53 1.68 5.41 3.00
CA CYS A 53 1.76 5.57 4.45
C CYS A 53 0.56 6.42 4.85
N ARG A 54 -0.30 5.91 5.73
CA ARG A 54 -1.49 6.62 6.23
C ARG A 54 -1.56 6.50 7.75
N GLU A 55 -1.96 7.59 8.40
CA GLU A 55 -2.23 7.58 9.84
C GLU A 55 -3.50 6.78 10.12
N LEU A 56 -3.48 5.92 11.14
CA LEU A 56 -4.67 5.26 11.66
C LEU A 56 -5.31 6.18 12.70
N GLU A 57 -6.33 6.94 12.29
CA GLU A 57 -6.95 8.00 13.10
C GLU A 57 -7.71 7.49 14.34
N THR A 58 -8.16 6.24 14.34
CA THR A 58 -9.04 5.68 15.37
C THR A 58 -8.32 4.63 16.22
N THR A 59 -8.25 3.40 15.73
CA THR A 59 -7.76 2.22 16.43
C THR A 59 -6.87 1.38 15.52
N THR A 60 -6.05 0.52 16.12
CA THR A 60 -5.14 -0.38 15.39
C THR A 60 -5.75 -1.78 15.22
N THR A 61 -7.08 -1.86 15.09
CA THR A 61 -7.73 -3.15 14.88
C THR A 61 -7.54 -3.62 13.43
N GLY A 62 -7.61 -4.92 13.21
CA GLY A 62 -7.56 -5.47 11.85
C GLY A 62 -8.63 -4.90 10.92
N ALA A 63 -9.78 -4.45 11.46
CA ALA A 63 -10.84 -3.82 10.67
C ALA A 63 -10.44 -2.42 10.18
N ASP A 64 -9.77 -1.62 11.01
CA ASP A 64 -9.29 -0.28 10.62
C ASP A 64 -8.17 -0.38 9.57
N ILE A 65 -7.27 -1.35 9.75
CA ILE A 65 -6.21 -1.66 8.78
C ILE A 65 -6.84 -2.07 7.44
N PHE A 66 -7.79 -3.02 7.46
CA PHE A 66 -8.47 -3.44 6.25
C PHE A 66 -9.23 -2.29 5.57
N SER A 67 -9.97 -1.49 6.34
CA SER A 67 -10.71 -0.34 5.80
C SER A 67 -9.78 0.69 5.17
N THR A 68 -8.61 0.93 5.76
CA THR A 68 -7.59 1.86 5.22
C THR A 68 -7.02 1.35 3.89
N VAL A 69 -6.71 0.05 3.83
CA VAL A 69 -6.25 -0.59 2.60
C VAL A 69 -7.34 -0.59 1.54
N ASP A 70 -8.56 -1.01 1.87
CA ASP A 70 -9.69 -1.05 0.92
C ASP A 70 -10.01 0.33 0.34
N THR A 71 -10.06 1.36 1.19
CA THR A 71 -10.21 2.76 0.76
C THR A 71 -9.10 3.17 -0.21
N PHE A 72 -7.84 2.83 0.09
CA PHE A 72 -6.74 3.13 -0.82
C PHE A 72 -6.92 2.45 -2.19
N PHE A 73 -7.32 1.18 -2.22
CA PHE A 73 -7.51 0.46 -3.48
C PHE A 73 -8.69 1.00 -4.29
N GLN A 74 -9.79 1.39 -3.63
CA GLN A 74 -10.94 2.05 -4.26
C GLN A 74 -10.57 3.43 -4.82
N ASP A 75 -9.87 4.27 -4.04
CA ASP A 75 -9.40 5.60 -4.48
C ASP A 75 -8.56 5.53 -5.77
N HIS A 76 -7.85 4.41 -5.97
CA HIS A 76 -6.96 4.19 -7.11
C HIS A 76 -7.58 3.29 -8.19
N GLY A 77 -8.84 2.88 -8.04
CA GLY A 77 -9.57 2.03 -8.97
C GLY A 77 -8.85 0.70 -9.25
N LEU A 78 -8.40 0.06 -8.17
CA LEU A 78 -7.79 -1.28 -8.16
C LEU A 78 -8.80 -2.38 -7.72
N THR A 79 -9.96 -1.97 -7.21
CA THR A 79 -11.12 -2.80 -6.82
C THR A 79 -12.43 -2.15 -7.23
#